data_AF-A0A7R9B7X3-F1
#
_entry.id   AF-A0A7R9B7X3-F1
#
_cell.length_a   1.000
_cell.length_b   1.000
_cell.length_c   1.000
_cell.angle_alpha   90.00
_cell.angle_beta   90.00
_cell.angle_gamma   90.00
#
_symmetry.space_group_name_H-M   'P 1'
#
loop_
_entity.id
_entity.type
_entity.pdbx_description
1 polymer ?
#
loop_
_entity_poly.entity_id
_entity_poly.type
_entity_poly.pdbx_seq_one_letter_code
_entity_poly.pdbx_strand_id
1 'polypeptide(L)'
;MTGRPRPRVTWFLENTVVDDSYESRPDGITVNHLTFPNIGRQHLHARLVCQAVNTHLANPTSKVVVLDINLKPISVKILTQESQISADRRYEVECRSSGSRPEAIITWWKGSRQIKRITKN
;
A
#
# COMPACT_ATOMS: atom_id res chain seq x y z
N MET A 1 30.14 10.36 2.72
CA MET A 1 30.82 10.25 4.03
C MET A 1 30.58 8.83 4.55
N THR A 2 31.63 8.07 4.88
CA THR A 2 31.55 6.69 5.38
C THR A 2 31.87 6.66 6.88
N GLY A 3 31.05 5.95 7.68
CA GLY A 3 31.26 5.82 9.11
C GLY A 3 32.53 5.03 9.46
N ARG A 4 33.24 5.44 10.53
CA ARG A 4 34.34 4.67 11.14
C ARG A 4 34.00 4.40 12.61
N PRO A 5 34.03 3.14 13.08
CA PRO A 5 34.11 1.90 12.30
C PRO A 5 32.92 1.76 11.33
N ARG A 6 33.01 0.80 10.38
CA ARG A 6 31.95 0.58 9.38
C ARG A 6 30.63 0.28 10.10
N PRO A 7 29.51 0.91 9.70
CA PRO A 7 28.25 0.72 10.38
C PRO A 7 27.64 -0.64 10.03
N ARG A 8 26.82 -1.16 10.95
CA ARG A 8 25.80 -2.18 10.68
C ARG A 8 24.57 -1.49 10.11
N VAL A 9 23.93 -2.08 9.10
CA VAL A 9 22.70 -1.53 8.49
C VAL A 9 21.57 -2.54 8.66
N THR A 10 20.49 -2.11 9.30
CA THR A 10 19.35 -2.98 9.64
C THR A 10 18.04 -2.31 9.21
N TRP A 11 17.12 -3.10 8.67
CA TRP A 11 15.77 -2.69 8.37
C TRP A 11 14.82 -3.06 9.49
N PHE A 12 13.93 -2.14 9.83
CA PHE A 12 12.90 -2.29 10.83
C PHE A 12 11.52 -1.98 10.26
N LEU A 13 10.51 -2.65 10.78
CA LEU A 13 9.09 -2.32 10.59
C LEU A 13 8.49 -2.11 11.98
N GLU A 14 8.03 -0.89 12.28
CA GLU A 14 7.37 -0.52 13.54
C GLU A 14 8.14 -0.85 14.85
N ASN A 15 9.45 -1.18 14.75
CA ASN A 15 10.41 -1.59 15.80
C ASN A 15 10.83 -3.07 15.75
N THR A 16 10.25 -3.87 14.87
CA THR A 16 10.70 -5.26 14.65
C THR A 16 11.78 -5.30 13.57
N VAL A 17 12.86 -6.04 13.81
CA VAL A 17 13.89 -6.28 12.80
C VAL A 17 13.29 -7.10 11.66
N VAL A 18 13.34 -6.56 10.44
CA VAL A 18 12.90 -7.23 9.22
C VAL A 18 14.08 -7.88 8.50
N ASP A 19 15.22 -7.20 8.47
CA ASP A 19 16.42 -7.67 7.79
C ASP A 19 17.67 -7.04 8.41
N ASP A 20 18.62 -7.86 8.85
CA ASP A 20 19.92 -7.45 9.36
C ASP A 20 21.10 -7.99 8.54
N SER A 21 20.84 -8.55 7.35
CA SER A 21 21.83 -9.05 6.41
C SER A 21 22.43 -7.90 5.57
N TYR A 22 23.44 -7.22 6.13
CA TYR A 22 24.17 -6.16 5.44
C TYR A 22 25.51 -6.63 4.87
N GLU A 23 25.95 -5.96 3.80
CA GLU A 23 27.22 -6.22 3.14
C GLU A 23 28.10 -4.98 3.15
N SER A 24 29.39 -5.19 3.40
CA SER A 24 30.42 -4.14 3.28
C SER A 24 31.09 -4.23 1.92
N ARG A 25 30.91 -3.20 1.11
CA ARG A 25 31.52 -3.12 -0.23
C ARG A 25 32.98 -2.64 -0.17
N PRO A 26 33.80 -2.97 -1.20
CA PRO A 26 35.19 -2.53 -1.28
C PRO A 26 35.36 -1.00 -1.32
N ASP A 27 34.39 -0.29 -1.89
CA ASP A 27 34.32 1.17 -1.96
C ASP A 27 34.09 1.87 -0.59
N GLY A 28 33.92 1.09 0.48
CA GLY A 28 33.71 1.59 1.84
C GLY A 28 32.24 1.79 2.21
N ILE A 29 31.30 1.47 1.33
CA ILE A 29 29.86 1.60 1.59
C ILE A 29 29.32 0.31 2.22
N THR A 30 28.55 0.43 3.31
CA THR A 30 27.73 -0.67 3.82
C THR A 30 26.32 -0.57 3.24
N VAL A 31 25.78 -1.66 2.69
CA VAL A 31 24.45 -1.71 2.08
C VAL A 31 23.64 -2.87 2.64
N ASN A 32 22.35 -2.64 2.86
CA ASN A 32 21.36 -3.68 3.12
C ASN A 32 20.19 -3.47 2.15
N HIS A 33 20.02 -4.39 1.20
CA HIS A 33 18.97 -4.33 0.18
C HIS A 33 17.74 -5.12 0.62
N LEU A 34 16.74 -4.41 1.14
CA LEU A 34 15.53 -5.04 1.64
C LEU A 34 14.68 -5.62 0.49
N THR A 35 14.45 -6.94 0.55
CA THR A 35 13.38 -7.60 -0.21
C THR A 35 12.24 -7.93 0.76
N PHE A 36 11.08 -7.29 0.57
CA PHE A 36 9.92 -7.46 1.45
C PHE A 36 8.74 -8.11 0.69
N PRO A 37 8.69 -9.45 0.59
CA PRO A 37 7.64 -10.15 -0.15
C PRO A 37 6.31 -10.12 0.62
N ASN A 38 5.22 -10.45 -0.07
CA ASN A 38 3.87 -10.58 0.52
C ASN A 38 3.31 -9.29 1.16
N ILE A 39 3.50 -8.16 0.48
CA ILE A 39 2.89 -6.89 0.88
C ILE A 39 1.35 -7.03 0.85
N GLY A 40 0.73 -6.93 2.03
CA GLY A 40 -0.72 -6.94 2.20
C GLY A 40 -1.31 -5.61 2.70
N ARG A 41 -2.63 -5.60 2.89
CA ARG A 41 -3.40 -4.42 3.36
C ARG A 41 -2.92 -3.87 4.69
N GLN A 42 -2.51 -4.78 5.58
CA GLN A 42 -2.03 -4.45 6.92
C GLN A 42 -0.77 -3.58 6.90
N HIS A 43 -0.04 -3.53 5.77
CA HIS A 43 1.16 -2.72 5.63
C HIS A 43 0.86 -1.34 5.02
N LEU A 44 -0.40 -0.96 4.80
CA LEU A 44 -0.70 0.37 4.28
C LEU A 44 -0.24 1.43 5.29
N HIS A 45 0.56 2.39 4.82
CA HIS A 45 1.24 3.41 5.63
C HIS A 45 2.24 2.88 6.65
N ALA A 46 2.58 1.60 6.58
CA ALA A 46 3.68 1.03 7.35
C ALA A 46 4.99 1.78 7.06
N ARG A 47 5.80 1.94 8.11
CA ARG A 47 7.06 2.68 8.07
C ARG A 47 8.22 1.71 8.14
N LEU A 48 8.88 1.51 7.01
CA LEU A 48 10.13 0.77 6.94
C LEU A 48 11.28 1.72 7.26
N VAL A 49 12.09 1.37 8.26
CA VAL A 49 13.19 2.20 8.74
C VAL A 49 14.50 1.49 8.44
N CYS A 50 15.35 2.09 7.62
CA CYS A 50 16.73 1.69 7.46
C CYS A 50 17.57 2.44 8.49
N GLN A 51 18.25 1.72 9.37
CA GLN A 51 19.07 2.30 10.43
C GLN A 51 20.52 1.84 10.28
N ALA A 52 21.44 2.80 10.37
CA ALA A 52 22.88 2.58 10.40
C ALA A 52 23.46 2.89 11.78
N VAL A 53 24.19 1.94 12.36
CA VAL A 53 24.83 2.06 13.68
C VAL A 53 26.32 1.72 13.57
N ASN A 54 27.20 2.65 13.96
CA ASN A 54 28.65 2.44 13.98
C ASN A 54 29.23 2.21 15.38
N THR A 55 28.70 2.89 16.40
CA THR A 55 29.18 2.80 17.78
C THR A 55 28.02 2.98 18.76
N HIS A 56 28.19 2.53 20.01
CA HIS A 56 27.20 2.73 21.08
C HIS A 56 27.19 4.16 21.65
N LEU A 57 28.15 5.01 21.25
CA LEU A 57 28.32 6.38 21.75
C LEU A 57 27.64 7.42 20.85
N ALA A 58 27.32 7.06 19.61
CA ALA A 58 26.71 7.95 18.63
C ALA A 58 25.26 7.53 18.37
N ASN A 59 24.40 8.53 18.15
CA ASN A 59 23.03 8.27 17.75
C ASN A 59 22.98 7.57 16.39
N PRO A 60 22.15 6.52 16.23
CA PRO A 60 21.93 5.88 14.95
C PRO A 60 21.44 6.87 13.88
N THR A 61 21.90 6.68 12.65
CA THR A 61 21.36 7.43 11.50
C THR A 61 20.28 6.60 10.83
N SER A 62 19.09 7.18 10.62
CA SER A 62 17.97 6.46 10.02
C SER A 62 17.37 7.17 8.81
N LYS A 63 16.83 6.36 7.88
CA LYS A 63 15.96 6.80 6.78
C LYS A 63 14.67 5.99 6.80
N VAL A 64 13.58 6.61 6.37
CA VAL A 64 12.24 6.01 6.43
C VAL A 64 11.63 5.96 5.04
N VAL A 65 11.06 4.80 4.71
CA VAL A 65 10.19 4.59 3.55
C VAL A 65 8.79 4.30 4.06
N VAL A 66 7.81 5.07 3.60
CA VAL A 66 6.40 4.85 3.95
C VAL A 66 5.74 4.10 2.80
N LEU A 67 5.09 2.98 3.10
CA LEU A 67 4.43 2.17 2.10
C LEU A 67 3.08 2.79 1.72
N ASP A 68 2.91 3.09 0.42
CA ASP A 68 1.60 3.35 -0.17
C ASP A 68 1.24 2.20 -1.11
N ILE A 69 0.06 1.62 -0.90
CA ILE A 69 -0.29 0.31 -1.47
C ILE A 69 -1.59 0.42 -2.26
N ASN A 70 -1.57 -0.14 -3.46
CA ASN A 70 -2.77 -0.34 -4.27
C ASN A 70 -3.56 -1.55 -3.77
N LEU A 71 -4.80 -1.31 -3.37
CA LEU A 71 -5.70 -2.28 -2.79
C LEU A 71 -6.97 -2.41 -3.65
N LYS A 72 -7.28 -3.63 -4.08
CA LYS A 72 -8.56 -3.95 -4.72
C LYS A 72 -9.74 -3.65 -3.79
N PRO A 73 -10.98 -3.47 -4.27
CA PRO A 73 -12.15 -3.44 -3.37
C PRO A 73 -12.26 -4.72 -2.54
N ILE A 74 -12.72 -4.60 -1.29
CA ILE A 74 -13.06 -5.74 -0.41
C ILE A 74 -14.48 -6.22 -0.71
N SER A 75 -15.40 -5.28 -0.95
CA SER A 75 -16.78 -5.60 -1.27
C SER A 75 -17.36 -4.62 -2.26
N VAL A 76 -18.34 -5.11 -3.04
CA VAL A 76 -19.17 -4.34 -3.96
C VAL A 76 -20.61 -4.79 -3.76
N LYS A 77 -21.52 -3.85 -3.54
CA LYS A 77 -22.95 -4.14 -3.31
C LYS A 77 -23.81 -3.12 -4.04
N ILE A 78 -24.84 -3.60 -4.73
CA ILE A 78 -25.96 -2.76 -5.18
C ILE A 78 -26.89 -2.60 -3.97
N LEU A 79 -27.14 -1.36 -3.56
CA LEU A 79 -27.93 -1.04 -2.37
C LEU A 79 -29.43 -0.95 -2.68
N THR A 80 -29.78 -0.54 -3.90
CA THR A 80 -31.17 -0.52 -4.36
C THR A 80 -31.71 -1.94 -4.49
N GLN A 81 -32.78 -2.27 -3.76
CA GLN A 81 -33.42 -3.59 -3.73
C GLN A 81 -34.88 -3.51 -4.21
N GLU A 82 -35.13 -2.88 -5.35
CA GLU A 82 -36.49 -2.86 -5.90
C GLU A 82 -36.84 -4.27 -6.40
N SER A 83 -37.85 -4.90 -5.79
CA SER A 83 -38.25 -6.28 -6.10
C SER A 83 -38.93 -6.39 -7.46
N GLN A 84 -39.51 -5.30 -7.96
CA GLN A 84 -40.20 -5.23 -9.24
C GLN A 84 -39.91 -3.91 -9.94
N ILE A 85 -39.71 -3.99 -11.25
CA ILE A 85 -39.51 -2.82 -12.11
C ILE A 85 -40.61 -2.77 -13.16
N SER A 86 -41.14 -1.58 -13.40
CA SER A 86 -42.19 -1.32 -14.40
C SER A 86 -41.59 -0.68 -15.64
N ALA A 87 -42.17 -0.98 -16.81
CA ALA A 87 -41.82 -0.32 -18.06
C ALA A 87 -42.03 1.20 -17.95
N ASP A 88 -41.23 1.95 -18.71
CA ASP A 88 -41.27 3.41 -18.83
C ASP A 88 -41.07 4.21 -17.52
N ARG A 89 -40.66 3.55 -16.44
CA ARG A 89 -40.23 4.20 -15.19
C ARG A 89 -38.72 4.31 -15.11
N ARG A 90 -38.25 5.39 -14.46
CA ARG A 90 -36.85 5.61 -14.12
C ARG A 90 -36.59 5.16 -12.70
N TYR A 91 -35.44 4.53 -12.50
CA TYR A 91 -35.01 4.02 -11.21
C TYR A 91 -33.61 4.53 -10.90
N GLU A 92 -33.41 4.96 -9.66
CA GLU A 92 -32.08 5.27 -9.14
C GLU A 92 -31.47 4.01 -8.56
N VAL A 93 -30.31 3.63 -9.08
CA VAL A 93 -29.59 2.43 -8.64
C VAL A 93 -28.28 2.85 -8.02
N GLU A 94 -28.12 2.56 -6.74
CA GLU A 94 -26.90 2.88 -6.00
C GLU A 94 -26.01 1.64 -5.90
N CYS A 95 -24.72 1.83 -6.20
CA CYS A 95 -23.69 0.82 -5.98
C CYS A 95 -22.65 1.40 -5.03
N ARG A 96 -22.29 0.62 -4.02
CA ARG A 96 -21.25 0.98 -3.06
C ARG A 96 -20.12 -0.02 -3.10
N SER A 97 -18.90 0.48 -3.28
CA SER A 97 -17.67 -0.28 -3.10
C SER A 97 -16.99 0.11 -1.79
N SER A 98 -16.22 -0.80 -1.19
CA SER A 98 -15.47 -0.50 0.04
C SER A 98 -14.07 -1.10 0.03
N GLY A 99 -13.14 -0.44 0.72
CA GLY A 99 -11.78 -0.95 0.97
C GLY A 99 -10.82 -0.86 -0.21
N SER A 100 -11.14 -0.12 -1.27
CA SER A 100 -10.21 0.13 -2.38
C SER A 100 -9.23 1.26 -2.04
N ARG A 101 -8.01 1.17 -2.58
CA ARG A 101 -7.05 2.28 -2.63
C ARG A 101 -6.27 2.20 -3.94
N PRO A 102 -6.25 3.24 -4.79
CA PRO A 102 -7.07 4.44 -4.72
C PRO A 102 -8.59 4.12 -4.79
N GLU A 103 -9.42 5.15 -4.72
CA GLU A 103 -10.88 4.99 -4.84
C GLU A 103 -11.23 4.19 -6.09
N ALA A 104 -12.20 3.28 -5.94
CA ALA A 104 -12.59 2.40 -7.03
C ALA A 104 -13.40 3.18 -8.07
N ILE A 105 -13.15 2.87 -9.35
CA ILE A 105 -13.97 3.39 -10.45
C ILE A 105 -15.17 2.46 -10.62
N ILE A 106 -16.38 2.99 -10.45
CA ILE A 106 -17.62 2.24 -10.65
C ILE A 106 -18.10 2.44 -12.09
N THR A 107 -18.41 1.34 -12.78
CA THR A 107 -19.00 1.38 -14.13
C THR A 107 -20.27 0.55 -14.18
N TRP A 108 -21.31 1.08 -14.83
CA TRP A 108 -22.60 0.43 -14.96
C TRP A 108 -22.78 -0.24 -16.33
N TRP A 109 -23.34 -1.44 -16.32
CA TRP A 109 -23.57 -2.25 -17.51
C TRP A 109 -24.98 -2.85 -17.49
N LYS A 110 -25.64 -2.89 -18.63
CA LYS A 110 -26.88 -3.64 -18.85
C LYS A 110 -26.64 -4.64 -19.98
N GLY A 111 -26.54 -5.93 -19.62
CA GLY A 111 -26.04 -6.95 -20.54
C GLY A 111 -24.62 -6.59 -21.01
N SER A 112 -24.38 -6.60 -22.31
CA SER A 112 -23.09 -6.26 -22.92
C SER A 112 -22.88 -4.75 -23.15
N ARG A 113 -23.83 -3.89 -22.76
CA ARG A 113 -23.76 -2.45 -23.05
C ARG A 113 -23.45 -1.63 -21.80
N GLN A 114 -22.36 -0.87 -21.85
CA GLN A 114 -22.00 0.09 -20.81
C GLN A 114 -22.94 1.30 -20.82
N ILE A 115 -23.38 1.72 -19.64
CA ILE A 115 -24.19 2.92 -19.41
C ILE A 115 -23.24 4.08 -19.05
N LYS A 116 -23.18 5.12 -19.88
CA LYS A 116 -22.25 6.25 -19.70
C LYS A 116 -22.90 7.60 -19.36
N ARG A 117 -24.17 7.82 -19.72
CA ARG A 117 -24.82 9.16 -19.69
C ARG A 117 -25.67 9.44 -18.44
N ILE A 118 -25.86 8.47 -17.55
CA ILE A 118 -26.85 8.53 -16.45
C ILE A 118 -26.18 8.22 -15.10
N THR A 119 -24.86 8.15 -15.05
CA THR A 119 -24.10 7.79 -13.84
C THR A 119 -23.61 9.03 -13.13
N LYS A 120 -23.90 9.16 -11.84
CA LYS A 120 -23.21 10.09 -10.93
C LYS A 120 -22.19 9.25 -10.15
N ASN A 121 -20.94 9.68 -10.17
CA ASN A 121 -19.85 9.07 -9.40
C ASN A 121 -19.70 9.77 -8.06
#